data_AF-A0AA39VAB6-F1
#
_entry.id   AF-A0AA39VAB6-F1
#
_cell.length_a   1.000
_cell.length_b   1.000
_cell.length_c   1.000
_cell.angle_alpha   90.00
_cell.angle_beta   90.00
_cell.angle_gamma   90.00
#
_symmetry.space_group_name_H-M   'P 1'
#
loop_
_entity.id
_entity.type
_entity.pdbx_description
1 polymer ?
#
loop_
_entity_poly.entity_id
_entity_poly.type
_entity_poly.pdbx_seq_one_letter_code
_entity_poly.pdbx_strand_id
1 'polypeptide(L)'
;MEWYGNGSYETVLIPKVSFYFEGGVELEVDVKGIMLADDVKTVCLAFTAADDGDGAILGNLMQRTVQVVQDVEGRRVGFGPGTCA
;
A
#
# COMPACT_ATOMS: atom_id res chain seq x y z
N MET A 1 20.95 11.20 24.74
CA MET A 1 20.23 11.08 23.45
C MET A 1 19.87 9.63 23.32
N GLU A 2 18.63 9.31 23.67
CA GLU A 2 18.18 7.93 23.91
C GLU A 2 17.45 7.41 22.67
N TRP A 3 17.94 6.30 22.14
CA TRP A 3 17.17 5.39 21.29
C TRP A 3 17.26 4.01 21.93
N TYR A 4 16.26 3.64 22.74
CA TYR A 4 16.09 2.25 23.19
C TYR A 4 15.20 1.51 22.18
N GLY A 5 15.85 0.96 21.17
CA GLY A 5 15.29 -0.05 20.27
C GLY A 5 16.24 -1.23 20.16
N ASN A 6 16.53 -1.89 21.28
CA ASN A 6 17.34 -3.11 21.33
C ASN A 6 16.52 -4.34 20.91
N GLY A 7 16.00 -4.34 19.68
CA GLY A 7 15.16 -5.42 19.17
C GLY A 7 15.66 -5.92 17.83
N SER A 8 16.68 -6.76 17.81
CA SER A 8 16.90 -7.65 16.67
C SER A 8 15.73 -8.64 16.64
N TYR A 9 14.66 -8.29 15.94
CA TYR A 9 13.56 -9.22 15.71
C TYR A 9 14.10 -10.38 14.86
N GLU A 10 13.97 -11.61 15.32
CA GLU A 10 14.28 -12.79 14.48
C GLU A 10 13.21 -12.98 13.39
N THR A 11 12.03 -12.38 13.58
CA THR A 11 10.91 -12.46 12.64
C THR A 11 10.10 -11.16 12.69
N VAL A 12 9.81 -10.58 11.53
CA VAL A 12 8.88 -9.45 11.38
C VAL A 12 7.54 -9.99 10.93
N LEU A 13 6.47 -9.60 11.61
CA LEU A 13 5.11 -9.79 11.12
C LEU A 13 4.72 -8.58 10.27
N ILE A 14 4.43 -8.83 9.00
CA ILE A 14 3.94 -7.81 8.07
C ILE A 14 2.41 -7.88 8.06
N PRO A 15 1.69 -6.77 8.28
CA PRO A 15 0.24 -6.77 8.24
C PRO A 15 -0.29 -7.01 6.83
N LYS A 16 -1.46 -7.63 6.74
CA LYS A 16 -2.28 -7.55 5.52
C LYS A 16 -3.07 -6.26 5.53
N VAL A 17 -3.16 -5.60 4.38
CA VAL A 17 -3.91 -4.35 4.22
C VAL A 17 -4.86 -4.51 3.02
N SER A 18 -6.14 -4.27 3.28
CA SER A 18 -7.20 -4.27 2.27
C SER A 18 -7.96 -2.94 2.30
N PHE A 19 -8.30 -2.41 1.13
CA PHE A 19 -9.22 -1.29 0.96
C PHE A 19 -10.58 -1.80 0.51
N TYR A 20 -11.63 -1.37 1.19
CA TYR A 20 -13.01 -1.71 0.85
C TYR A 20 -13.70 -0.50 0.23
N PHE A 21 -14.15 -0.66 -1.01
CA PHE A 21 -14.85 0.38 -1.75
C PHE A 21 -16.35 0.12 -1.81
N GLU A 22 -17.10 1.17 -2.13
CA GLU A 22 -18.52 1.06 -2.44
C GLU A 22 -18.76 0.03 -3.56
N GLY A 23 -19.88 -0.71 -3.48
CA GLY A 23 -20.20 -1.78 -4.41
C GLY A 23 -19.62 -3.15 -4.03
N GLY A 24 -19.00 -3.27 -2.85
CA GLY A 24 -18.50 -4.55 -2.34
C GLY A 24 -17.16 -4.98 -2.94
N VAL A 25 -16.39 -4.03 -3.46
CA VAL A 25 -15.07 -4.29 -4.04
C VAL A 25 -14.01 -4.25 -2.94
N GLU A 26 -13.23 -5.31 -2.83
CA GLU A 26 -12.04 -5.38 -1.99
C GLU A 26 -10.78 -5.27 -2.86
N LEU A 27 -9.85 -4.41 -2.44
CA LEU A 27 -8.51 -4.29 -2.98
C LEU A 27 -7.50 -4.68 -1.89
N GLU A 28 -7.07 -5.95 -1.89
CA GLU A 28 -5.92 -6.39 -1.09
C GLU A 28 -4.63 -5.84 -1.73
N VAL A 29 -3.78 -5.18 -0.94
CA VAL A 29 -2.50 -4.64 -1.41
C VAL A 29 -1.39 -5.65 -1.13
N ASP A 30 -0.61 -5.97 -2.16
CA ASP A 30 0.55 -6.85 -2.04
C ASP A 30 1.59 -6.27 -1.07
N VAL A 31 2.38 -7.14 -0.43
CA VAL A 31 3.47 -6.73 0.47
C VAL A 31 4.42 -5.71 -0.18
N LYS A 32 4.67 -5.83 -1.49
CA LYS A 32 5.53 -4.91 -2.25
C LYS A 32 4.92 -3.51 -2.43
N GLY A 33 3.61 -3.38 -2.22
CA GLY A 33 2.88 -2.11 -2.27
C GLY A 33 2.72 -1.42 -0.91
N ILE A 34 2.92 -2.15 0.19
CA ILE A 34 2.86 -1.61 1.56
C ILE A 34 4.24 -1.45 2.22
N MET A 35 5.31 -1.91 1.58
CA MET A 35 6.69 -1.79 2.05
C MET A 35 7.54 -0.94 1.10
N LEU A 36 8.39 -0.09 1.66
CA LEU A 36 9.40 0.70 0.96
C LEU A 36 10.78 0.34 1.49
N ALA A 37 11.71 -0.04 0.60
CA ALA A 37 13.11 -0.21 0.97
C ALA A 37 13.80 1.16 1.00
N ASP A 38 14.36 1.52 2.16
CA ASP A 38 15.13 2.76 2.35
C ASP A 38 16.62 2.50 2.04
N ASP A 39 17.16 1.38 2.53
CA ASP A 39 18.49 0.88 2.20
C ASP A 39 18.54 -0.67 2.19
N VAL A 40 19.73 -1.25 2.11
CA VAL A 40 19.93 -2.72 2.05
C VAL A 40 19.53 -3.42 3.36
N LYS A 41 19.43 -2.69 4.47
CA LYS A 41 19.17 -3.21 5.82
C LYS A 41 17.84 -2.72 6.40
N THR A 42 17.21 -1.73 5.77
CA THR A 42 16.09 -0.99 6.32
C THR A 42 14.92 -1.01 5.34
N VAL A 43 13.80 -1.53 5.83
CA VAL A 43 12.50 -1.50 5.15
C VAL A 43 11.48 -0.83 6.05
N CYS A 44 10.65 0.02 5.46
CA CYS A 44 9.66 0.83 6.13
C CYS A 44 8.26 0.51 5.59
N LEU A 45 7.24 0.77 6.40
CA LEU A 45 5.87 0.83 5.91
C LEU A 45 5.71 2.01 4.95
N ALA A 46 5.10 1.78 3.79
CA ALA A 46 4.88 2.78 2.74
C ALA A 46 3.66 3.66 3.02
N PHE A 47 3.50 4.11 4.28
CA PHE A 47 2.40 4.95 4.73
C PHE A 47 2.95 6.21 5.39
N THR A 48 2.26 7.32 5.15
CA THR A 48 2.52 8.60 5.83
C THR A 48 1.20 9.12 6.39
N ALA A 49 1.29 9.92 7.45
CA ALA A 49 0.15 10.69 7.91
C ALA A 49 -0.29 11.66 6.81
N ALA A 50 -1.61 11.82 6.67
CA ALA A 50 -2.22 12.88 5.88
C ALA A 50 -2.58 14.05 6.81
N ASP A 51 -2.65 15.26 6.27
CA ASP A 51 -3.08 16.43 7.02
C ASP A 51 -4.58 16.36 7.32
N ASP A 52 -5.02 17.09 8.36
CA ASP A 52 -6.42 17.09 8.78
C ASP A 52 -7.33 17.64 7.66
N GLY A 53 -8.26 16.80 7.20
CA GLY A 53 -9.20 17.13 6.12
C GLY A 53 -8.80 16.61 4.75
N ASP A 54 -7.59 16.06 4.60
CA ASP A 54 -7.19 15.38 3.38
C ASP A 54 -7.78 13.97 3.30
N GLY A 55 -8.14 13.57 2.08
CA GLY A 55 -8.51 12.20 1.77
C GLY A 55 -7.29 11.26 1.76
N ALA A 56 -7.53 9.95 1.80
CA ALA A 56 -6.46 8.98 1.60
C ALA A 56 -5.97 8.99 0.15
N ILE A 57 -4.64 8.88 -0.05
CA ILE A 57 -4.01 8.78 -1.37
C ILE A 57 -3.50 7.34 -1.59
N LEU A 58 -4.03 6.68 -2.63
CA LEU A 58 -3.48 5.42 -3.11
C LEU A 58 -2.35 5.70 -4.10
N GLY A 59 -1.13 5.78 -3.58
CA GLY A 59 0.07 6.06 -4.35
C GLY A 59 0.49 4.93 -5.30
N ASN A 60 1.49 5.21 -6.15
CA ASN A 60 2.00 4.27 -7.15
C ASN A 60 2.48 2.94 -6.56
N LEU A 61 3.07 2.94 -5.36
CA LEU A 61 3.52 1.73 -4.68
C LEU A 61 2.38 0.71 -4.51
N MET A 62 1.25 1.16 -3.96
CA MET A 62 0.08 0.32 -3.73
C MET A 62 -0.55 -0.19 -5.03
N GLN A 63 -0.35 0.53 -6.14
CA GLN A 63 -0.88 0.15 -7.46
C GLN A 63 0.04 -0.79 -8.26
N ARG A 64 1.29 -1.04 -7.83
CA ARG A 64 2.30 -1.76 -8.64
C ARG A 64 1.90 -3.16 -9.09
N THR A 65 1.11 -3.88 -8.30
CA THR A 65 0.71 -5.27 -8.57
C THR A 65 -0.72 -5.41 -9.04
N VAL A 66 -1.38 -4.27 -9.31
CA VAL A 66 -2.81 -4.20 -9.61
C VAL A 66 -2.99 -3.40 -10.89
N GLN A 67 -3.76 -3.94 -11.83
CA GLN A 67 -4.19 -3.17 -12.98
C GLN A 67 -5.26 -2.18 -12.54
N VAL A 68 -5.00 -0.89 -12.70
CA VAL A 68 -5.99 0.16 -12.50
C VAL A 68 -6.64 0.47 -13.85
N VAL A 69 -7.96 0.29 -13.92
CA VAL A 69 -8.76 0.56 -15.11
C VAL A 69 -9.60 1.80 -14.86
N GLN A 70 -9.50 2.78 -15.75
CA GLN A 70 -10.27 4.02 -15.67
C GLN A 70 -11.39 3.97 -16.71
N ASP A 71 -12.63 3.76 -16.26
CA ASP A 71 -13.82 3.87 -17.09
C ASP A 71 -14.35 5.30 -16.99
N VAL A 72 -13.87 6.14 -17.91
CA VAL A 72 -14.19 7.58 -17.94
C VAL A 72 -15.68 7.80 -18.27
N GLU A 73 -16.25 7.01 -19.19
CA GLU A 73 -17.65 7.14 -19.60
C GLU A 73 -18.59 6.64 -18.50
N GLY A 74 -18.27 5.50 -17.88
CA GLY A 74 -19.02 4.94 -16.75
C GLY A 74 -18.76 5.64 -15.41
N ARG A 75 -17.81 6.59 -15.35
CA ARG A 75 -17.38 7.33 -14.16
C ARG A 75 -16.95 6.41 -13.01
N ARG A 76 -16.13 5.41 -13.32
CA ARG A 76 -15.70 4.39 -12.36
C ARG A 76 -14.21 4.08 -12.49
N VAL A 77 -13.65 3.62 -11.38
CA VAL A 77 -12.30 3.03 -11.33
C VAL A 77 -12.46 1.56 -10.99
N GLY A 78 -11.81 0.71 -11.75
CA GLY A 78 -11.75 -0.73 -11.53
C GLY A 78 -10.35 -1.18 -11.16
N PHE A 79 -10.27 -2.26 -10.39
CA PHE A 79 -9.02 -2.92 -10.02
C PHE A 79 -9.04 -4.36 -10.52
N GLY A 80 -7.95 -4.79 -11.15
CA GLY A 80 -7.77 -6.15 -11.65
C GLY A 80 -6.38 -6.69 -11.32
N PRO A 81 -6.12 -7.99 -11.55
CA PRO A 81 -4.78 -8.54 -11.36
C PRO A 81 -3.77 -7.81 -12.26
N GLY A 82 -2.63 -7.43 -11.71
CA GLY A 82 -1.54 -6.85 -12.49
C GLY A 82 -1.12 -7.82 -13.59
N THR A 83 -1.08 -7.35 -14.84
CA THR A 83 -0.58 -8.13 -15.96
C THR A 83 0.93 -7.96 -16.07
N CYS A 84 1.65 -9.04 -16.37
CA CYS A 84 3.05 -8.91 -16.76
C CYS A 84 3.11 -8.24 -18.14
N ALA A 85 3.92 -7.18 -18.25
CA ALA A 85 4.40 -6.67 -19.54
C ALA A 85 5.73 -7.34 -19.89
#